data_AF-X1FFH1-F1
#
_entry.id   AF-X1FFH1-F1
#
_cell.length_a   1.000
_cell.length_b   1.000
_cell.length_c   1.000
_cell.angle_alpha   90.00
_cell.angle_beta   90.00
_cell.angle_gamma   90.00
#
_symmetry.space_group_name_H-M   'P 1'
#
loop_
_entity.id
_entity.type
_entity.pdbx_description
1 polymer ?
#
loop_
_entity_poly.entity_id
_entity_poly.type
_entity_poly.pdbx_seq_one_letter_code
_entity_poly.pdbx_strand_id
1 'polypeptide(L)'
;GKISLFPYEFLAAFLSKKSGRPVKVTLSRDEVLSTCPPSRRMIIDVKTGVKSDGTIMAQHIKIIDDVGAYRGTSPTALYLAHVFRHAIYNIPHVKHEGVGVYTNKLITGPKRGHALPQTSFAVESQLDMIAEELGIDPLELRLRNLRKKGDILPNGDRLDSYGLPQCLRRAAESSGWKQNLGKQPNRGMGIGTGGMFCGGHNYPFGSAALVKLNPDGRFTLFTGQTEFGGGA
;
A
#
# COMPACT_ATOMS: atom_id res chain seq x y z
N GLY A 1 10.59 0.10 5.68
CA GLY A 1 11.91 -0.47 5.30
C GLY A 1 12.77 -0.91 6.47
N LYS A 2 12.38 -0.66 7.73
CA LYS A 2 13.05 -1.13 8.96
C LYS A 2 12.08 -1.78 9.96
N ILE A 3 11.01 -2.38 9.46
CA ILE A 3 9.95 -2.99 10.30
C ILE A 3 10.26 -4.46 10.62
N SER A 4 11.19 -5.07 9.89
CA SER A 4 11.65 -6.44 10.11
C SER A 4 13.07 -6.39 10.68
N LEU A 5 13.42 -7.42 11.45
CA LEU A 5 14.79 -7.59 11.95
C LEU A 5 15.75 -7.90 10.79
N PHE A 6 16.95 -7.34 10.88
CA PHE A 6 18.02 -7.51 9.90
C PHE A 6 19.12 -8.44 10.40
N PRO A 7 19.81 -9.15 9.48
CA PRO A 7 20.92 -10.03 9.86
C PRO A 7 22.00 -9.34 10.71
N TYR A 8 22.34 -8.08 10.41
CA TYR A 8 23.37 -7.35 11.15
C TYR A 8 23.00 -7.07 12.61
N GLU A 9 21.71 -7.04 12.97
CA GLU A 9 21.25 -6.85 14.36
C GLU A 9 21.54 -8.11 15.18
N PHE A 10 21.27 -9.30 14.61
CA PHE A 10 21.62 -10.58 15.24
C PHE A 10 23.13 -10.76 15.35
N LEU A 11 23.88 -10.37 14.33
CA LEU A 11 25.35 -10.42 14.35
C LEU A 11 25.92 -9.53 15.46
N ALA A 12 25.41 -8.29 15.60
CA ALA A 12 25.85 -7.39 16.67
C ALA A 12 25.59 -7.99 18.07
N ALA A 13 24.41 -8.56 18.29
CA ALA A 13 24.06 -9.21 19.56
C ALA A 13 24.95 -10.44 19.84
N PHE A 14 25.17 -11.29 18.83
CA PHE A 14 26.01 -12.47 18.96
C PHE A 14 27.48 -12.13 19.26
N LEU A 15 28.05 -11.15 18.54
CA LEU A 15 29.43 -10.70 18.76
C LEU A 15 29.61 -10.04 20.13
N SER A 16 28.61 -9.28 20.59
CA SER A 16 28.60 -8.71 21.95
C SER A 16 28.69 -9.81 23.01
N LYS A 17 27.83 -10.84 22.89
CA LYS A 17 27.85 -12.00 23.80
C LYS A 17 29.17 -12.76 23.78
N LYS A 18 29.76 -12.98 22.59
CA LYS A 18 31.00 -13.74 22.44
C LYS A 18 32.24 -12.97 22.95
N SER A 19 32.25 -11.65 22.78
CA SER A 19 33.37 -10.80 23.19
C SER A 19 33.29 -10.32 24.65
N GLY A 20 32.11 -10.39 25.27
CA GLY A 20 31.87 -9.80 26.59
C GLY A 20 31.94 -8.27 26.59
N ARG A 21 31.82 -7.63 25.42
CA ARG A 21 31.99 -6.18 25.23
C ARG A 21 30.86 -5.61 24.35
N PRO A 22 30.47 -4.34 24.54
CA PRO A 22 29.51 -3.69 23.64
C PRO A 22 30.01 -3.67 22.19
N VAL A 23 29.13 -4.00 21.25
CA VAL A 23 29.41 -4.00 19.80
C VAL A 23 28.44 -3.05 19.10
N LYS A 24 28.97 -2.19 18.22
CA LYS A 24 28.20 -1.29 17.35
C LYS A 24 28.47 -1.65 15.89
N VAL A 25 27.39 -1.83 15.12
CA VAL A 25 27.45 -2.04 13.67
C VAL A 25 26.77 -0.87 12.98
N THR A 26 27.44 -0.28 12.00
CA THR A 26 26.90 0.78 11.14
C THR A 26 27.19 0.42 9.70
N LEU A 27 26.15 0.46 8.87
CA LEU A 27 26.28 0.20 7.44
C LEU A 27 26.60 1.50 6.69
N SER A 28 27.50 1.40 5.73
CA SER A 28 27.67 2.36 4.64
C SER A 28 26.42 2.39 3.74
N ARG A 29 26.33 3.39 2.85
CA ARG A 29 25.21 3.49 1.89
C ARG A 29 25.17 2.28 0.96
N ASP A 30 26.32 1.82 0.49
CA ASP A 30 26.42 0.69 -0.44
C ASP A 30 26.00 -0.62 0.24
N GLU A 31 26.40 -0.82 1.50
CA GLU A 31 25.94 -1.95 2.31
C GLU A 31 24.41 -1.89 2.53
N VAL A 32 23.83 -0.71 2.77
CA VAL A 32 22.37 -0.58 2.88
C VAL A 32 21.68 -1.00 1.57
N LEU A 33 22.17 -0.55 0.42
CA LEU A 33 21.55 -0.88 -0.88
C LEU A 33 21.76 -2.34 -1.29
N SER A 34 22.87 -2.95 -0.87
CA SER A 34 23.23 -4.34 -1.20
C SER A 34 22.75 -5.37 -0.18
N THR A 35 22.33 -4.98 1.02
CA THR A 35 21.91 -5.92 2.07
C THR A 35 20.51 -5.68 2.62
N CYS A 36 20.02 -4.43 2.61
CA CYS A 36 18.68 -4.16 3.11
C CYS A 36 17.60 -4.49 2.05
N PRO A 37 16.44 -5.00 2.48
CA PRO A 37 15.35 -5.37 1.57
C PRO A 37 14.90 -4.21 0.68
N PRO A 38 14.93 -4.40 -0.66
CA PRO A 38 14.34 -3.45 -1.60
C PRO A 38 12.81 -3.56 -1.62
N SER A 39 12.17 -2.73 -2.44
CA SER A 39 10.76 -2.94 -2.80
C SER A 39 10.61 -4.21 -3.65
N ARG A 40 9.35 -4.61 -3.84
CA ARG A 40 8.97 -5.78 -4.64
C ARG A 40 8.84 -5.43 -6.11
N ARG A 41 9.38 -6.29 -6.98
CA ARG A 41 9.02 -6.34 -8.40
C ARG A 41 7.82 -7.27 -8.53
N MET A 42 6.76 -6.77 -9.16
CA MET A 42 5.56 -7.54 -9.44
C MET A 42 5.26 -7.52 -10.93
N ILE A 43 4.86 -8.67 -11.47
CA ILE A 43 4.22 -8.76 -12.79
C ILE A 43 2.73 -8.93 -12.51
N ILE A 44 1.91 -8.03 -13.05
CA ILE A 44 0.50 -7.93 -12.72
C ILE A 44 -0.30 -7.98 -14.03
N ASP A 45 -1.11 -9.02 -14.16
CA ASP A 45 -2.12 -9.14 -15.22
C ASP A 45 -3.48 -8.73 -14.64
N VAL A 46 -4.14 -7.78 -15.31
CA VAL A 46 -5.46 -7.30 -14.92
C VAL A 46 -6.42 -7.55 -16.07
N LYS A 47 -7.52 -8.27 -15.80
CA LYS A 47 -8.63 -8.44 -16.74
C LYS A 47 -9.90 -7.90 -16.09
N THR A 48 -10.50 -6.89 -16.69
CA THR A 48 -11.70 -6.23 -16.17
C THR A 48 -12.86 -6.38 -17.17
N GLY A 49 -14.02 -6.82 -16.69
CA GLY A 49 -15.26 -6.87 -17.45
C GLY A 49 -16.11 -5.65 -17.14
N VAL A 50 -16.46 -4.88 -18.17
CA VAL A 50 -17.15 -3.59 -18.05
C VAL A 50 -18.34 -3.56 -19.01
N LYS A 51 -19.44 -2.94 -18.58
CA LYS A 51 -20.57 -2.64 -19.46
C LYS A 51 -20.26 -1.45 -20.36
N SER A 52 -21.01 -1.27 -21.44
CA SER A 52 -20.91 -0.09 -22.31
C SER A 52 -21.15 1.24 -21.57
N ASP A 53 -21.93 1.21 -20.49
CA ASP A 53 -22.14 2.36 -19.60
C ASP A 53 -20.99 2.57 -18.60
N GLY A 54 -19.86 1.87 -18.72
CA GLY A 54 -18.72 2.00 -17.82
C GLY A 54 -18.89 1.35 -16.44
N THR A 55 -19.97 0.64 -16.17
CA THR A 55 -20.12 -0.13 -14.91
C THR A 55 -19.21 -1.34 -14.91
N ILE A 56 -18.34 -1.47 -13.90
CA ILE A 56 -17.42 -2.59 -13.73
C ILE A 56 -18.17 -3.75 -13.09
N MET A 57 -18.18 -4.90 -13.78
CA MET A 57 -18.89 -6.10 -13.35
C MET A 57 -17.97 -7.16 -12.76
N ALA A 58 -16.77 -7.30 -13.33
CA ALA A 58 -15.83 -8.33 -12.91
C ALA A 58 -14.38 -7.84 -12.99
N GLN A 59 -13.52 -8.35 -12.12
CA GLN A 59 -12.08 -8.12 -12.18
C GLN A 59 -11.31 -9.36 -11.75
N HIS A 60 -10.40 -9.81 -12.61
CA HIS A 60 -9.43 -10.87 -12.33
C HIS A 60 -8.03 -10.27 -12.32
N ILE A 61 -7.36 -10.35 -11.17
CA ILE A 61 -5.97 -9.90 -11.01
C ILE A 61 -5.10 -11.13 -10.76
N LYS A 62 -4.03 -11.28 -11.54
CA LYS A 62 -2.97 -12.27 -11.33
C LYS A 62 -1.66 -11.56 -11.01
N ILE A 63 -0.98 -11.99 -9.95
CA ILE A 63 0.27 -11.38 -9.50
C ILE A 63 1.38 -12.43 -9.42
N ILE A 64 2.52 -12.15 -10.05
CA ILE A 64 3.79 -12.83 -9.78
C ILE A 64 4.66 -11.87 -8.96
N ASP A 65 4.91 -12.19 -7.70
CA ASP A 65 5.74 -11.41 -6.77
C ASP A 65 7.15 -12.00 -6.70
N ASP A 66 8.18 -11.24 -7.09
CA ASP A 66 9.59 -11.63 -6.92
C ASP A 66 9.99 -11.40 -5.45
N VAL A 67 10.12 -12.49 -4.69
CA VAL A 67 10.31 -12.41 -3.23
C VAL A 67 11.79 -12.34 -2.83
N GLY A 68 12.69 -12.57 -3.78
CA GLY A 68 14.11 -12.80 -3.50
C GLY A 68 14.37 -14.19 -2.93
N ALA A 69 15.50 -14.34 -2.23
CA ALA A 69 16.00 -15.64 -1.77
C ALA A 69 15.20 -16.26 -0.62
N TYR A 70 14.36 -15.47 0.07
CA TYR A 70 13.61 -15.90 1.25
C TYR A 70 12.16 -15.39 1.21
N ARG A 71 11.27 -16.06 1.95
CA ARG A 71 9.81 -15.79 1.91
C ARG A 71 9.48 -14.31 2.12
N GLY A 72 10.20 -13.68 3.05
CA GLY A 72 9.95 -12.32 3.50
C GLY A 72 8.47 -12.11 3.86
N THR A 73 7.93 -10.98 3.45
CA THR A 73 6.53 -10.60 3.69
C THR A 73 5.62 -10.90 2.49
N SER A 74 5.98 -11.82 1.60
CA SER A 74 5.23 -12.04 0.35
C SER A 74 3.76 -12.43 0.54
N PRO A 75 3.40 -13.37 1.45
CA PRO A 75 1.99 -13.69 1.67
C PRO A 75 1.16 -12.49 2.12
N THR A 76 1.73 -11.64 2.99
CA THR A 76 1.11 -10.39 3.41
C THR A 76 1.03 -9.39 2.26
N ALA A 77 2.06 -9.29 1.43
CA ALA A 77 2.08 -8.41 0.26
C ALA A 77 1.01 -8.78 -0.76
N LEU A 78 0.87 -10.06 -1.10
CA LEU A 78 -0.15 -10.56 -2.02
C LEU A 78 -1.57 -10.37 -1.46
N TYR A 79 -1.76 -10.55 -0.15
CA TYR A 79 -3.02 -10.23 0.51
C TYR A 79 -3.34 -8.73 0.41
N LEU A 80 -2.42 -7.86 0.83
CA LEU A 80 -2.64 -6.40 0.84
C LEU A 80 -2.79 -5.79 -0.56
N ALA A 81 -2.08 -6.33 -1.55
CA ALA A 81 -2.24 -6.03 -2.97
C ALA A 81 -3.70 -6.10 -3.43
N HIS A 82 -4.46 -7.03 -2.86
CA HIS A 82 -5.87 -7.22 -3.13
C HIS A 82 -6.77 -6.38 -2.22
N VAL A 83 -6.60 -6.54 -0.90
CA VAL A 83 -7.61 -6.08 0.06
C VAL A 83 -7.67 -4.55 0.12
N PHE A 84 -6.56 -3.85 -0.07
CA PHE A 84 -6.58 -2.38 -0.15
C PHE A 84 -7.47 -1.83 -1.28
N ARG A 85 -7.72 -2.62 -2.33
CA ARG A 85 -8.58 -2.20 -3.45
C ARG A 85 -10.07 -2.40 -3.18
N HIS A 86 -10.42 -3.32 -2.28
CA HIS A 86 -11.82 -3.64 -1.99
C HIS A 86 -12.64 -2.43 -1.53
N ALA A 87 -11.99 -1.54 -0.78
CA ALA A 87 -12.61 -0.34 -0.25
C ALA A 87 -12.85 0.76 -1.30
N ILE A 88 -12.28 0.63 -2.52
CA ILE A 88 -12.34 1.68 -3.54
C ILE A 88 -13.56 1.49 -4.45
N TYR A 89 -13.59 0.37 -5.19
CA TYR A 89 -14.59 0.13 -6.23
C TYR A 89 -15.57 -0.97 -5.84
N ASN A 90 -16.85 -0.76 -6.17
CA ASN A 90 -17.90 -1.75 -6.05
C ASN A 90 -17.89 -2.71 -7.25
N ILE A 91 -17.10 -3.78 -7.15
CA ILE A 91 -16.98 -4.82 -8.17
C ILE A 91 -17.69 -6.08 -7.68
N PRO A 92 -18.80 -6.52 -8.31
CA PRO A 92 -19.56 -7.68 -7.88
C PRO A 92 -18.80 -9.01 -7.94
N HIS A 93 -17.93 -9.18 -8.95
CA HIS A 93 -17.21 -10.45 -9.18
C HIS A 93 -15.72 -10.21 -9.18
N VAL A 94 -15.03 -10.65 -8.14
CA VAL A 94 -13.57 -10.50 -8.01
C VAL A 94 -12.90 -11.85 -7.93
N LYS A 95 -11.80 -12.01 -8.67
CA LYS A 95 -10.89 -13.15 -8.55
C LYS A 95 -9.47 -12.63 -8.40
N HIS A 96 -8.77 -13.05 -7.36
CA HIS A 96 -7.38 -12.68 -7.13
C HIS A 96 -6.54 -13.93 -6.96
N GLU A 97 -5.47 -14.01 -7.73
CA GLU A 97 -4.51 -15.11 -7.68
C GLU A 97 -3.11 -14.51 -7.61
N GLY A 98 -2.27 -15.04 -6.75
CA GLY A 98 -0.93 -14.52 -6.55
C GLY A 98 0.04 -15.63 -6.20
N VAL A 99 1.24 -15.59 -6.77
CA VAL A 99 2.33 -16.50 -6.44
C VAL A 99 3.58 -15.70 -6.10
N GLY A 100 4.19 -16.04 -4.95
CA GLY A 100 5.52 -15.57 -4.60
C GLY A 100 6.57 -16.50 -5.21
N VAL A 101 7.48 -15.96 -6.00
CA VAL A 101 8.54 -16.72 -6.67
C VAL A 101 9.88 -16.41 -6.02
N TYR A 102 10.55 -17.45 -5.53
CA TYR A 102 11.91 -17.36 -5.03
C TYR A 102 12.90 -17.14 -6.17
N THR A 103 13.83 -16.21 -5.96
CA THR A 103 14.89 -15.88 -6.91
C THR A 103 16.22 -15.70 -6.20
N ASN A 104 17.34 -15.69 -6.91
CA ASN A 104 18.67 -15.46 -6.33
C ASN A 104 18.97 -13.97 -6.04
N LYS A 105 17.94 -13.19 -5.69
CA LYS A 105 18.05 -11.76 -5.34
C LYS A 105 17.87 -11.55 -3.84
N LEU A 106 18.13 -10.33 -3.37
CA LEU A 106 17.85 -9.93 -1.99
C LEU A 106 16.38 -10.16 -1.65
N ILE A 107 16.15 -10.63 -0.42
CA ILE A 107 14.81 -10.74 0.16
C ILE A 107 14.09 -9.40 0.05
N THR A 108 12.88 -9.41 -0.48
CA THR A 108 12.09 -8.17 -0.62
C THR A 108 11.30 -7.87 0.64
N GLY A 109 11.17 -6.59 0.94
CA GLY A 109 10.58 -6.14 2.20
C GLY A 109 9.53 -5.05 2.05
N PRO A 110 8.86 -4.71 3.15
CA PRO A 110 7.89 -3.61 3.22
C PRO A 110 8.53 -2.26 2.89
N LYS A 111 8.07 -1.66 1.79
CA LYS A 111 8.13 -0.21 1.52
C LYS A 111 6.72 0.40 1.68
N ARG A 112 6.65 1.72 1.84
CA ARG A 112 5.38 2.43 2.06
C ARG A 112 4.38 2.05 0.96
N GLY A 113 3.17 1.64 1.34
CA GLY A 113 2.20 1.06 0.41
C GLY A 113 2.09 -0.46 0.47
N HIS A 114 3.21 -1.16 0.69
CA HIS A 114 3.27 -2.63 0.78
C HIS A 114 2.45 -3.36 -0.30
N ALA A 115 2.94 -3.31 -1.54
CA ALA A 115 2.28 -3.81 -2.77
C ALA A 115 1.18 -2.92 -3.35
N LEU A 116 0.61 -2.00 -2.57
CA LEU A 116 -0.41 -1.05 -3.07
C LEU A 116 0.05 -0.27 -4.31
N PRO A 117 1.25 0.36 -4.36
CA PRO A 117 1.61 1.19 -5.50
C PRO A 117 1.66 0.39 -6.81
N GLN A 118 2.16 -0.86 -6.76
CA GLN A 118 2.25 -1.74 -7.92
C GLN A 118 0.84 -2.10 -8.44
N THR A 119 -0.07 -2.54 -7.56
CA THR A 119 -1.42 -2.91 -7.99
C THR A 119 -2.28 -1.70 -8.34
N SER A 120 -2.16 -0.59 -7.61
CA SER A 120 -2.80 0.69 -7.95
C SER A 120 -2.42 1.12 -9.35
N PHE A 121 -1.12 1.15 -9.67
CA PHE A 121 -0.67 1.52 -11.01
C PHE A 121 -1.31 0.64 -12.09
N ALA A 122 -1.21 -0.68 -11.98
CA ALA A 122 -1.70 -1.59 -13.01
C ALA A 122 -3.20 -1.42 -13.30
N VAL A 123 -4.03 -1.32 -12.27
CA VAL A 123 -5.48 -1.22 -12.47
C VAL A 123 -5.92 0.21 -12.79
N GLU A 124 -5.37 1.24 -12.14
CA GLU A 124 -5.77 2.63 -12.46
C GLU A 124 -5.38 2.98 -13.90
N SER A 125 -4.23 2.54 -14.38
CA SER A 125 -3.86 2.67 -15.79
C SER A 125 -4.83 1.92 -16.71
N GLN A 126 -5.29 0.72 -16.33
CA GLN A 126 -6.31 0.02 -17.10
C GLN A 126 -7.66 0.74 -17.10
N LEU A 127 -8.05 1.37 -15.98
CA LEU A 127 -9.28 2.16 -15.93
C LEU A 127 -9.22 3.38 -16.86
N ASP A 128 -8.06 4.00 -17.02
CA ASP A 128 -7.87 5.08 -18.01
C ASP A 128 -8.02 4.54 -19.45
N MET A 129 -7.42 3.38 -19.76
CA MET A 129 -7.58 2.75 -21.08
C MET A 129 -9.05 2.37 -21.36
N ILE A 130 -9.77 1.85 -20.37
CA ILE A 130 -11.21 1.54 -20.48
C ILE A 130 -12.03 2.81 -20.70
N ALA A 131 -11.71 3.89 -19.98
CA ALA A 131 -12.40 5.17 -20.12
C ALA A 131 -12.23 5.73 -21.53
N GLU A 132 -11.01 5.68 -22.07
CA GLU A 132 -10.69 6.09 -23.44
C GLU A 132 -11.47 5.26 -24.48
N GLU A 133 -11.44 3.93 -24.36
CA GLU A 133 -12.14 3.03 -25.29
C GLU A 133 -13.66 3.23 -25.30
N LEU A 134 -14.25 3.54 -24.14
CA LEU A 134 -15.69 3.80 -24.01
C LEU A 134 -16.09 5.25 -24.28
N GLY A 135 -15.12 6.16 -24.46
CA GLY A 135 -15.37 7.60 -24.58
C GLY A 135 -15.99 8.23 -23.32
N ILE A 136 -15.68 7.67 -22.15
CA ILE A 136 -16.18 8.13 -20.84
C ILE A 136 -15.07 8.96 -20.18
N ASP A 137 -15.43 10.08 -19.53
CA ASP A 137 -14.47 10.83 -18.72
C ASP A 137 -13.89 9.92 -17.61
N PRO A 138 -12.55 9.86 -17.42
CA PRO A 138 -11.94 8.90 -16.51
C PRO A 138 -12.21 9.21 -15.03
N LEU A 139 -12.55 10.44 -14.67
CA LEU A 139 -13.05 10.78 -13.33
C LEU A 139 -14.48 10.26 -13.15
N GLU A 140 -15.36 10.45 -14.13
CA GLU A 140 -16.75 9.96 -14.08
C GLU A 140 -16.83 8.43 -14.04
N LEU A 141 -15.96 7.73 -14.81
CA LEU A 141 -15.85 6.27 -14.74
C LEU A 141 -15.52 5.81 -13.31
N ARG A 142 -14.58 6.48 -12.64
CA ARG A 142 -14.19 6.16 -11.27
C ARG A 142 -15.33 6.43 -10.29
N LEU A 143 -15.93 7.64 -10.36
CA LEU A 143 -17.05 8.04 -9.49
C LEU A 143 -18.24 7.09 -9.60
N ARG A 144 -18.57 6.63 -10.81
CA ARG A 144 -19.67 5.67 -11.07
C ARG A 144 -19.47 4.34 -10.34
N ASN A 145 -18.22 3.90 -10.20
CA ASN A 145 -17.88 2.58 -9.68
C ASN A 145 -17.44 2.60 -8.21
N LEU A 146 -17.45 3.74 -7.52
CA LEU A 146 -17.03 3.78 -6.12
C LEU A 146 -17.97 2.98 -5.20
N ARG A 147 -17.38 2.42 -4.14
CA ARG A 147 -18.11 1.96 -2.95
C ARG A 147 -18.90 3.10 -2.29
N LYS A 148 -19.77 2.75 -1.35
CA LYS A 148 -20.54 3.69 -0.52
C LYS A 148 -20.33 3.40 0.96
N LYS A 149 -20.57 4.41 1.79
CA LYS A 149 -20.62 4.23 3.25
C LYS A 149 -21.65 3.15 3.60
N GLY A 150 -21.26 2.22 4.47
CA GLY A 150 -22.08 1.09 4.89
C GLY A 150 -21.90 -0.18 4.03
N ASP A 151 -21.19 -0.11 2.91
CA ASP A 151 -20.87 -1.31 2.12
C ASP A 151 -20.06 -2.31 2.96
N ILE A 152 -20.37 -3.59 2.76
CA ILE A 152 -19.57 -4.71 3.28
C ILE A 152 -18.55 -5.10 2.21
N LEU A 153 -17.27 -5.08 2.59
CA LEU A 153 -16.17 -5.46 1.74
C LEU A 153 -16.09 -7.00 1.60
N PRO A 154 -15.46 -7.54 0.55
CA PRO A 154 -15.34 -8.99 0.37
C PRO A 154 -14.64 -9.74 1.52
N ASN A 155 -13.84 -9.04 2.33
CA ASN A 155 -13.22 -9.61 3.53
C ASN A 155 -14.10 -9.53 4.80
N GLY A 156 -15.34 -9.02 4.68
CA GLY A 156 -16.29 -8.87 5.79
C GLY A 156 -16.24 -7.54 6.52
N ASP A 157 -15.23 -6.70 6.24
CA ASP A 157 -15.12 -5.39 6.86
C ASP A 157 -16.26 -4.47 6.41
N ARG A 158 -16.72 -3.60 7.31
CA ARG A 158 -17.76 -2.61 7.01
C ARG A 158 -17.15 -1.23 6.82
N LEU A 159 -17.54 -0.56 5.74
CA LEU A 159 -17.02 0.77 5.40
C LEU A 159 -17.81 1.88 6.09
N ASP A 160 -17.55 2.11 7.39
CA ASP A 160 -18.33 3.05 8.20
C ASP A 160 -18.08 4.53 7.90
N SER A 161 -16.93 4.85 7.31
CA SER A 161 -16.63 6.19 6.80
C SER A 161 -16.05 6.09 5.39
N TYR A 162 -16.47 7.00 4.52
CA TYR A 162 -16.03 6.98 3.12
C TYR A 162 -15.99 8.38 2.50
N GLY A 163 -14.79 8.96 2.47
CA GLY A 163 -14.54 10.33 1.97
C GLY A 163 -14.00 10.41 0.53
N LEU A 164 -13.75 9.27 -0.13
CA LEU A 164 -13.11 9.25 -1.45
C LEU A 164 -13.89 10.02 -2.53
N PRO A 165 -15.24 9.93 -2.63
CA PRO A 165 -15.99 10.71 -3.61
C PRO A 165 -15.77 12.22 -3.46
N GLN A 166 -15.72 12.72 -2.22
CA GLN A 166 -15.50 14.14 -1.92
C GLN A 166 -14.06 14.55 -2.28
N CYS A 167 -13.07 13.69 -1.99
CA CYS A 167 -11.68 13.92 -2.38
C CYS A 167 -11.52 14.04 -3.90
N LEU A 168 -12.14 13.15 -4.68
CA LEU A 168 -12.04 13.19 -6.13
C LEU A 168 -12.71 14.42 -6.73
N ARG A 169 -13.92 14.77 -6.26
CA ARG A 169 -14.61 15.98 -6.72
C ARG A 169 -13.80 17.23 -6.41
N ARG A 170 -13.29 17.36 -5.18
CA ARG A 170 -12.47 18.51 -4.78
C ARG A 170 -11.14 18.59 -5.54
N ALA A 171 -10.49 17.45 -5.80
CA ALA A 171 -9.28 17.40 -6.61
C ALA A 171 -9.55 17.83 -8.06
N ALA A 172 -10.67 17.38 -8.64
CA ALA A 172 -11.08 17.75 -9.99
C ALA A 172 -11.42 19.25 -10.10
N GLU A 173 -12.15 19.79 -9.13
CA GLU A 173 -12.46 21.22 -9.04
C GLU A 173 -11.19 22.06 -8.91
N SER A 174 -10.34 21.73 -7.93
CA SER A 174 -9.12 22.51 -7.62
C SER A 174 -8.09 22.49 -8.75
N SER A 175 -8.07 21.42 -9.55
CA SER A 175 -7.18 21.30 -10.72
C SER A 175 -7.76 21.91 -12.00
N GLY A 176 -9.01 22.35 -12.00
CA GLY A 176 -9.71 22.80 -13.20
C GLY A 176 -9.90 21.67 -14.22
N TRP A 177 -10.18 20.44 -13.76
CA TRP A 177 -10.24 19.22 -14.57
C TRP A 177 -11.09 19.40 -15.84
N LYS A 178 -12.35 19.83 -15.68
CA LYS A 178 -13.28 20.02 -16.81
C LYS A 178 -12.81 21.10 -17.80
N GLN A 179 -12.12 22.12 -17.29
CA GLN A 179 -11.63 23.24 -18.09
C GLN A 179 -10.38 22.85 -18.88
N ASN A 180 -9.51 22.01 -18.32
CA ASN A 180 -8.15 21.80 -18.81
C ASN A 180 -7.90 20.43 -19.47
N LEU A 181 -8.72 19.41 -19.19
CA LEU A 181 -8.53 18.05 -19.71
C LEU A 181 -8.48 18.04 -21.24
N GLY A 182 -7.36 17.60 -21.81
CA GLY A 182 -7.15 17.48 -23.26
C GLY A 182 -7.05 18.81 -24.03
N LYS A 183 -7.02 19.96 -23.35
CA LYS A 183 -7.07 21.28 -24.01
C LYS A 183 -5.73 21.99 -24.15
N GLN A 184 -4.67 21.50 -23.53
CA GLN A 184 -3.35 22.13 -23.55
C GLN A 184 -2.36 21.31 -24.38
N PRO A 185 -1.69 21.90 -25.39
CA PRO A 185 -0.69 21.18 -26.17
C PRO A 185 0.49 20.76 -25.28
N ASN A 186 1.01 19.55 -25.49
CA ASN A 186 2.15 18.99 -24.76
C ASN A 186 1.97 18.90 -23.23
N ARG A 187 0.73 18.91 -22.73
CA ARG A 187 0.44 18.78 -21.30
C ARG A 187 -0.75 17.84 -21.07
N GLY A 188 -0.53 16.82 -20.25
CA GLY A 188 -1.58 15.88 -19.82
C GLY A 188 -2.10 16.20 -18.43
N MET A 189 -3.32 15.74 -18.16
CA MET A 189 -3.87 15.60 -16.82
C MET A 189 -4.32 14.16 -16.63
N GLY A 190 -4.02 13.59 -15.47
CA GLY A 190 -4.40 12.23 -15.11
C GLY A 190 -5.02 12.20 -13.72
N ILE A 191 -5.80 11.17 -13.47
CA ILE A 191 -6.42 10.92 -12.17
C ILE A 191 -6.22 9.47 -11.79
N GLY A 192 -5.95 9.21 -10.52
CA GLY A 192 -5.81 7.87 -9.98
C GLY A 192 -6.28 7.82 -8.54
N THR A 193 -6.76 6.67 -8.12
CA THR A 193 -7.23 6.44 -6.76
C THR A 193 -6.33 5.47 -6.01
N GLY A 194 -6.26 5.66 -4.70
CA GLY A 194 -5.57 4.78 -3.79
C GLY A 194 -6.26 4.79 -2.44
N GLY A 195 -6.33 3.64 -1.81
CA GLY A 195 -6.83 3.44 -0.46
C GLY A 195 -5.88 2.53 0.28
N MET A 196 -5.69 2.77 1.57
CA MET A 196 -4.87 1.93 2.44
C MET A 196 -5.61 1.74 3.76
N PHE A 197 -5.53 0.56 4.34
CA PHE A 197 -5.99 0.36 5.71
C PHE A 197 -5.05 1.05 6.69
N CYS A 198 -5.64 1.79 7.61
CA CYS A 198 -4.96 2.35 8.76
C CYS A 198 -5.23 1.43 9.96
N GLY A 199 -4.17 0.80 10.48
CA GLY A 199 -4.30 -0.31 11.43
C GLY A 199 -4.28 -1.65 10.69
N GLY A 200 -3.51 -2.61 11.22
CA GLY A 200 -3.37 -3.94 10.63
C GLY A 200 -4.07 -4.99 11.47
N HIS A 201 -4.65 -6.01 10.83
CA HIS A 201 -5.25 -7.15 11.50
C HIS A 201 -4.26 -8.17 12.10
N ASN A 202 -3.03 -7.74 12.37
CA ASN A 202 -1.98 -8.62 12.89
C ASN A 202 -2.04 -8.64 14.42
N TYR A 203 -2.66 -9.69 14.95
CA TYR A 203 -2.76 -9.96 16.38
C TYR A 203 -1.36 -10.01 17.05
N PRO A 204 -1.19 -9.48 18.28
CA PRO A 204 -2.19 -8.84 19.13
C PRO A 204 -2.36 -7.33 18.82
N PHE A 205 -3.62 -6.91 18.75
CA PHE A 205 -4.09 -5.55 18.46
C PHE A 205 -3.93 -4.60 19.66
N GLY A 206 -2.70 -4.38 20.12
CA GLY A 206 -2.44 -3.60 21.30
C GLY A 206 -1.60 -2.37 21.02
N SER A 207 -2.02 -1.23 21.54
CA SER A 207 -1.13 -0.11 21.85
C SER A 207 -1.17 0.12 23.35
N ALA A 208 -0.01 0.37 23.96
CA ALA A 208 0.10 0.68 25.37
C ALA A 208 0.94 1.94 25.56
N ALA A 209 0.59 2.71 26.58
CA ALA A 209 1.34 3.86 27.03
C ALA A 209 1.37 3.89 28.56
N LEU A 210 2.47 4.39 29.13
CA LEU A 210 2.62 4.62 30.56
C LEU A 210 2.86 6.11 30.79
N VAL A 211 2.04 6.73 31.63
CA VAL A 211 2.21 8.13 32.04
C VAL A 211 2.64 8.14 33.51
N LYS A 212 3.77 8.79 33.78
CA LYS A 212 4.31 8.96 35.13
C LYS A 212 4.22 10.43 35.53
N LEU A 213 3.55 10.74 36.64
CA LEU A 213 3.65 12.03 37.32
C LEU A 213 4.93 12.06 38.16
N ASN A 214 5.75 13.08 37.96
CA ASN A 214 6.98 13.32 38.72
C ASN A 214 6.72 14.28 39.89
N PRO A 215 7.57 14.27 40.95
CA PRO A 215 7.40 15.15 42.10
C PRO A 215 7.46 16.66 41.79
N ASP A 216 8.06 17.06 40.67
CA ASP A 216 8.14 18.44 40.19
C ASP A 216 6.89 18.90 39.42
N GLY A 217 5.84 18.06 39.39
CA GLY A 217 4.59 18.33 38.68
C GLY A 217 4.64 18.06 37.18
N ARG A 218 5.78 17.58 36.63
CA ARG A 218 5.89 17.21 35.21
C ARG A 218 5.42 15.80 34.97
N PHE A 219 4.98 15.52 33.74
CA PHE A 219 4.61 14.18 33.30
C PHE A 219 5.66 13.61 32.35
N THR A 220 5.90 12.30 32.45
CA THR A 220 6.70 11.52 31.49
C THR A 220 5.80 10.48 30.82
N LEU A 221 5.75 10.51 29.49
CA LEU A 221 5.03 9.54 28.67
C LEU A 221 6.02 8.51 28.10
N PHE A 222 5.76 7.24 28.33
CA PHE A 222 6.42 6.13 27.65
C PHE A 222 5.43 5.49 26.69
N THR A 223 5.85 5.28 25.45
CA THR A 223 5.06 4.64 24.41
C THR A 223 5.93 3.63 23.66
N GLY A 224 5.31 2.55 23.18
CA GLY A 224 5.95 1.59 22.29
C GLY A 224 6.08 2.09 20.84
N GLN A 225 5.50 3.25 20.52
CA GLN A 225 5.66 3.88 19.22
C GLN A 225 7.13 4.27 18.99
N THR A 226 7.62 3.99 17.79
CA THR A 226 8.96 4.41 17.37
C THR A 226 8.83 5.64 16.49
N GLU A 227 9.50 6.73 16.86
CA GLU A 227 9.56 7.94 16.04
C GLU A 227 10.62 7.79 14.94
N PHE A 228 10.23 8.00 13.69
CA PHE A 228 11.10 7.88 12.51
C PHE A 228 10.88 9.01 11.48
N GLY A 229 10.41 10.17 11.92
CA GLY A 229 10.05 11.36 11.15
C GLY A 229 8.54 11.55 10.96
N GLY A 230 7.71 10.83 11.71
CA GLY A 230 6.24 10.81 11.57
C GLY A 230 5.50 11.77 12.52
N GLY A 231 6.15 12.18 13.62
CA GLY A 231 5.52 13.01 14.66
C GLY A 231 4.58 12.21 15.57
N ALA A 232 4.96 10.97 15.89
CA ALA A 232 4.22 10.06 16.75
C ALA A 232 4.32 10.40 18.25
#